data_AF-A0ABD5S6I8-F1
#
_entry.id   AF-A0ABD5S6I8-F1
#
_cell.length_a   1.000
_cell.length_b   1.000
_cell.length_c   1.000
_cell.angle_alpha   90.00
_cell.angle_beta   90.00
_cell.angle_gamma   90.00
#
_symmetry.space_group_name_H-M   'P 1'
#
loop_
_entity.id
_entity.type
_entity.pdbx_description
1 polymer ?
#
loop_
_entity_poly.entity_id
_entity_poly.type
_entity_poly.pdbx_seq_one_letter_code
_entity_poly.pdbx_strand_id
1 'polypeptide(L)'
;LAAPDEGDSTAVKRATGVPLSIAEVSLEVLERGETVSEAASPAVLPDVGVGVCLAQSAVRASLFTVRANLSHVDDDSFVDDARERAANVEDGVESVFRRVAADLGMER
;
A
#
# COMPACT_ATOMS: atom_id res chain seq x y z
N LEU A 1 -6.97 40.34 -4.71
CA LEU A 1 -6.22 39.09 -4.47
C LEU A 1 -7.03 38.31 -3.45
N ALA A 2 -7.77 37.30 -3.91
CA ALA A 2 -8.51 36.41 -3.02
C ALA A 2 -7.49 35.59 -2.22
N ALA A 3 -7.76 35.35 -0.94
CA ALA A 3 -6.98 34.46 -0.10
C ALA A 3 -6.92 33.05 -0.76
N PRO A 4 -5.81 32.29 -0.61
CA PRO A 4 -5.79 30.90 -1.04
C PRO A 4 -6.93 30.16 -0.32
N ASP A 5 -7.71 29.46 -1.12
CA ASP A 5 -8.96 28.81 -0.77
C ASP A 5 -8.71 27.69 0.26
N GLU A 6 -9.32 27.78 1.44
CA GLU A 6 -9.34 26.71 2.45
C GLU A 6 -9.95 25.40 1.91
N GLY A 7 -10.61 25.44 0.75
CA GLY A 7 -11.11 24.29 0.00
C GLY A 7 -10.05 23.34 -0.56
N ASP A 8 -8.80 23.79 -0.77
CA ASP A 8 -7.76 23.00 -1.45
C ASP A 8 -7.10 21.96 -0.52
N SER A 9 -6.74 22.36 0.71
CA SER A 9 -6.07 21.47 1.68
C SER A 9 -6.89 20.22 2.01
N THR A 10 -8.22 20.37 2.14
CA THR A 10 -9.10 19.24 2.45
C THR A 10 -9.23 18.27 1.28
N ALA A 11 -9.25 18.78 0.04
CA ALA A 11 -9.32 17.97 -1.17
C ALA A 11 -8.02 17.20 -1.39
N VAL A 12 -6.85 17.84 -1.24
CA VAL A 12 -5.54 17.19 -1.40
C VAL A 12 -5.27 16.19 -0.28
N LYS A 13 -5.65 16.49 0.97
CA LYS A 13 -5.56 15.53 2.09
C LYS A 13 -6.41 14.28 1.84
N ARG A 14 -7.63 14.43 1.29
CA ARG A 14 -8.45 13.28 0.87
C ARG A 14 -7.82 12.53 -0.31
N ALA A 15 -7.32 13.26 -1.30
CA ALA A 15 -6.64 12.69 -2.47
C ALA A 15 -5.37 11.91 -2.08
N THR A 16 -4.73 12.25 -0.96
CA THR A 16 -3.60 11.52 -0.38
C THR A 16 -4.05 10.36 0.51
N GLY A 17 -5.03 10.60 1.39
CA GLY A 17 -5.50 9.63 2.37
C GLY A 17 -6.18 8.40 1.75
N VAL A 18 -6.90 8.56 0.63
CA VAL A 18 -7.53 7.43 -0.06
C VAL A 18 -6.48 6.45 -0.60
N PRO A 19 -5.48 6.86 -1.39
CA PRO A 19 -4.38 5.98 -1.78
C PRO A 19 -3.62 5.38 -0.59
N LEU A 20 -3.37 6.15 0.48
CA LEU A 20 -2.72 5.60 1.68
C LEU A 20 -3.52 4.44 2.29
N SER A 21 -4.84 4.61 2.41
CA SER A 21 -5.74 3.55 2.87
C SER A 21 -5.78 2.35 1.93
N ILE A 22 -5.74 2.56 0.60
CA ILE A 22 -5.64 1.45 -0.36
C ILE A 22 -4.33 0.68 -0.15
N ALA A 23 -3.22 1.38 0.07
CA ALA A 23 -1.93 0.74 0.33
C ALA A 23 -1.96 -0.10 1.61
N GLU A 24 -2.49 0.45 2.71
CA GLU A 24 -2.62 -0.25 3.99
C GLU A 24 -3.51 -1.50 3.89
N VAL A 25 -4.70 -1.38 3.30
CA VAL A 25 -5.61 -2.52 3.12
C VAL A 25 -5.03 -3.57 2.17
N SER A 26 -4.28 -3.14 1.14
CA SER A 26 -3.61 -4.08 0.24
C SER A 26 -2.49 -4.85 0.93
N LEU A 27 -1.77 -4.23 1.88
CA LEU A 27 -0.82 -4.94 2.74
C LEU A 27 -1.53 -5.99 3.60
N GLU A 28 -2.67 -5.66 4.23
CA GLU A 28 -3.47 -6.64 4.99
C GLU A 28 -3.91 -7.82 4.12
N VAL A 29 -4.28 -7.59 2.86
CA VAL A 29 -4.62 -8.67 1.90
C VAL A 29 -3.40 -9.57 1.66
N LEU A 30 -2.22 -8.98 1.54
CA LEU A 30 -0.98 -9.71 1.33
C LEU A 30 -0.61 -10.57 2.56
N GLU A 31 -0.73 -10.02 3.77
CA GLU A 31 -0.55 -10.73 5.04
C GLU A 31 -1.54 -11.89 5.20
N ARG A 32 -2.80 -11.70 4.76
CA ARG A 32 -3.77 -12.80 4.71
C ARG A 32 -3.39 -13.85 3.67
N GLY A 33 -2.80 -13.44 2.55
CA GLY A 33 -2.25 -14.35 1.54
C GLY A 33 -1.21 -15.29 2.13
N GLU A 34 -0.33 -14.79 3.01
CA GLU A 34 0.66 -15.59 3.76
C GLU A 34 -0.02 -16.66 4.62
N THR A 35 -1.00 -16.26 5.43
CA THR A 35 -1.75 -17.20 6.28
C THR A 35 -2.48 -18.26 5.44
N VAL A 36 -3.00 -17.88 4.27
CA VAL A 36 -3.71 -18.81 3.37
C VAL A 36 -2.72 -19.77 2.70
N SER A 37 -1.53 -19.32 2.27
CA SER A 37 -0.54 -20.21 1.64
C SER A 37 -0.09 -21.34 2.57
N GLU A 38 0.03 -21.09 3.87
CA GLU A 38 0.42 -22.10 4.86
C GLU A 38 -0.60 -23.25 4.99
N ALA A 39 -1.89 -22.98 4.75
CA ALA A 39 -2.98 -23.95 4.90
C ALA A 39 -3.59 -24.44 3.59
N ALA A 40 -3.22 -23.84 2.46
CA ALA A 40 -3.83 -24.10 1.15
C ALA A 40 -3.39 -25.45 0.57
N SER A 41 -4.34 -26.13 -0.09
CA SER A 41 -4.01 -27.28 -0.93
C SER A 41 -3.18 -26.85 -2.15
N PRO A 42 -2.33 -27.72 -2.73
CA PRO A 42 -1.51 -27.37 -3.90
C PRO A 42 -2.30 -26.80 -5.08
N ALA A 43 -3.56 -27.20 -5.25
CA ALA A 43 -4.44 -26.72 -6.32
C ALA A 43 -4.83 -25.24 -6.18
N VAL A 44 -4.73 -24.65 -4.99
CA VAL A 44 -5.15 -23.26 -4.69
C VAL A 44 -3.96 -22.31 -4.61
N LEU A 45 -2.73 -22.82 -4.45
CA LEU A 45 -1.51 -22.00 -4.36
C LEU A 45 -1.33 -21.00 -5.53
N PRO A 46 -1.65 -21.35 -6.80
CA PRO A 46 -1.58 -20.37 -7.90
C PRO A 46 -2.49 -19.16 -7.69
N ASP A 47 -3.70 -19.36 -7.17
CA ASP A 47 -4.66 -18.27 -6.91
C ASP A 47 -4.17 -17.37 -5.77
N VAL A 48 -3.53 -17.97 -4.74
CA VAL A 48 -2.85 -17.21 -3.67
C VAL A 48 -1.73 -16.35 -4.26
N GLY A 49 -0.91 -16.92 -5.15
CA GLY A 49 0.16 -16.22 -5.85
C GLY A 49 -0.34 -15.02 -6.65
N VAL A 50 -1.44 -15.18 -7.40
CA VAL A 50 -2.08 -14.08 -8.11
C VAL A 50 -2.54 -13.00 -7.13
N GLY A 51 -3.22 -13.39 -6.05
CA GLY A 51 -3.71 -12.47 -5.01
C GLY A 51 -2.60 -11.61 -4.42
N VAL A 52 -1.49 -12.21 -3.98
CA VAL A 52 -0.38 -11.46 -3.37
C VAL A 52 0.37 -10.58 -4.36
N CYS A 53 0.48 -10.99 -5.63
CA CYS A 53 1.08 -10.15 -6.68
C CYS A 53 0.22 -8.91 -6.98
N LEU A 54 -1.11 -9.08 -7.04
CA LEU A 54 -2.04 -7.97 -7.22
C LEU A 54 -2.02 -7.02 -6.02
N ALA A 55 -2.02 -7.56 -4.81
CA ALA A 55 -1.90 -6.79 -3.57
C ALA A 55 -0.61 -5.96 -3.52
N GLN A 56 0.55 -6.58 -3.82
CA GLN A 56 1.82 -5.86 -3.89
C GLN A 56 1.80 -4.72 -4.93
N SER A 57 1.22 -4.98 -6.10
CA SER A 57 1.11 -3.99 -7.16
C SER A 57 0.20 -2.82 -6.75
N ALA A 58 -0.90 -3.12 -6.05
CA ALA A 58 -1.81 -2.11 -5.51
C ALA A 58 -1.13 -1.23 -4.45
N VAL A 59 -0.32 -1.80 -3.56
CA VAL A 59 0.51 -1.04 -2.61
C VAL A 59 1.42 -0.09 -3.37
N ARG A 60 2.24 -0.59 -4.30
CA ARG A 60 3.21 0.22 -5.05
C ARG A 60 2.56 1.37 -5.82
N ALA A 61 1.47 1.08 -6.53
CA ALA A 61 0.73 2.11 -7.29
C ALA A 61 0.12 3.17 -6.38
N SER A 62 -0.40 2.76 -5.22
CA SER A 62 -1.01 3.67 -4.26
C SER A 62 0.04 4.54 -3.58
N LEU A 63 1.17 3.98 -3.15
CA LEU A 63 2.29 4.75 -2.57
C LEU A 63 2.90 5.75 -3.57
N PHE A 64 2.96 5.39 -4.85
CA PHE A 64 3.33 6.34 -5.91
C PHE A 64 2.38 7.54 -5.93
N THR A 65 1.07 7.30 -5.87
CA THR A 65 0.05 8.37 -5.83
C THR A 65 0.15 9.20 -4.55
N VAL A 66 0.37 8.58 -3.39
CA VAL A 66 0.60 9.28 -2.12
C VAL A 66 1.76 10.26 -2.26
N ARG A 67 2.93 9.78 -2.72
CA ARG A 67 4.14 10.60 -2.87
C ARG A 67 3.93 11.77 -3.83
N ALA A 68 3.20 11.56 -4.93
CA ALA A 68 2.86 12.61 -5.87
C ALA A 68 1.94 13.68 -5.28
N ASN A 69 1.00 13.31 -4.41
CA ASN A 69 0.09 14.27 -3.78
C ASN A 69 0.76 15.03 -2.63
N LEU A 70 1.66 14.38 -1.88
CA LEU A 70 2.36 15.01 -0.75
C LEU A 70 3.22 16.21 -1.14
N SER A 71 3.70 16.33 -2.38
CA SER A 71 4.41 17.54 -2.83
C SER A 71 3.52 18.77 -2.97
N HIS A 72 2.20 18.61 -2.81
CA HIS A 72 1.19 19.66 -2.94
C HIS A 72 0.44 19.92 -1.62
N VAL A 73 0.93 19.41 -0.48
CA VAL A 73 0.33 19.61 0.83
C VAL A 73 1.22 20.50 1.69
N ASP A 74 0.68 21.62 2.17
CA ASP A 74 1.40 22.57 3.03
C ASP A 74 1.35 22.22 4.54
N ASP A 75 0.55 21.22 4.93
CA ASP A 75 0.45 20.76 6.31
C ASP A 75 1.56 19.74 6.64
N ASP A 76 2.66 20.24 7.20
CA ASP A 76 3.83 19.43 7.56
C ASP A 76 3.49 18.26 8.48
N SER A 77 2.57 18.44 9.44
CA SER A 77 2.18 17.36 10.36
C SER A 77 1.46 16.23 9.63
N PHE A 78 0.61 16.56 8.65
CA PHE A 78 -0.03 15.56 7.80
C PHE A 78 0.99 14.88 6.88
N VAL A 79 1.92 15.66 6.32
CA VAL A 79 2.95 15.13 5.43
C VAL A 79 3.85 14.13 6.14
N ASP A 80 4.27 14.44 7.38
CA ASP A 80 5.12 13.55 8.16
C ASP A 80 4.40 12.26 8.56
N ASP A 81 3.14 12.34 9.03
CA ASP A 81 2.32 11.15 9.33
C ASP A 81 2.15 10.25 8.09
N ALA A 82 1.79 10.86 6.95
CA ALA A 82 1.59 10.11 5.71
C ALA A 82 2.88 9.47 5.19
N ARG A 83 4.03 10.12 5.36
CA ARG A 83 5.35 9.56 5.01
C ARG A 83 5.73 8.39 5.90
N GLU A 84 5.52 8.51 7.21
CA GLU A 84 5.80 7.44 8.16
C GLU A 84 4.96 6.21 7.84
N ARG A 85 3.63 6.39 7.65
CA ARG A 85 2.73 5.31 7.28
C ARG A 85 3.08 4.69 5.93
N ALA A 86 3.41 5.50 4.92
CA ALA A 86 3.84 5.02 3.62
C ALA A 86 5.12 4.18 3.69
N ALA A 87 6.10 4.58 4.51
CA ALA A 87 7.32 3.82 4.74
C ALA A 87 7.05 2.48 5.44
N ASN A 88 6.23 2.48 6.49
CA ASN A 88 5.82 1.25 7.18
C ASN A 88 5.13 0.26 6.24
N VAL A 89 4.26 0.76 5.35
CA VAL A 89 3.58 -0.07 4.34
C VAL A 89 4.57 -0.60 3.29
N GLU A 90 5.54 0.20 2.85
CA GLU A 90 6.55 -0.22 1.88
C GLU A 90 7.45 -1.33 2.44
N ASP A 91 7.94 -1.16 3.67
CA ASP A 91 8.76 -2.18 4.34
C ASP A 91 7.94 -3.45 4.61
N GLY A 92 6.69 -3.28 5.04
CA GLY A 92 5.74 -4.37 5.27
C GLY A 92 5.50 -5.19 4.00
N VAL A 93 5.15 -4.55 2.90
CA VAL A 93 4.82 -5.24 1.64
C VAL A 93 6.04 -5.98 1.07
N GLU A 94 7.24 -5.42 1.18
CA GLU A 94 8.47 -6.09 0.72
C GLU A 94 8.76 -7.33 1.57
N SER A 95 8.67 -7.19 2.89
CA SER A 95 8.95 -8.25 3.84
C SER A 95 7.96 -9.42 3.71
N VAL A 96 6.66 -9.13 3.71
CA VAL A 96 5.61 -10.15 3.62
C VAL A 96 5.63 -10.82 2.24
N PHE A 97 5.72 -10.05 1.15
CA PHE A 97 5.76 -10.63 -0.20
C PHE A 97 6.95 -11.57 -0.39
N ARG A 98 8.13 -11.23 0.17
CA ARG A 98 9.30 -12.10 0.09
C ARG A 98 9.04 -13.46 0.77
N ARG A 99 8.38 -13.47 1.94
CA ARG A 99 8.05 -14.71 2.65
C ARG A 99 7.05 -15.56 1.87
N VAL A 100 5.94 -14.95 1.44
CA VAL A 100 4.93 -15.68 0.64
C VAL A 100 5.49 -16.17 -0.69
N ALA A 101 6.35 -15.39 -1.35
CA ALA A 101 6.99 -15.81 -2.59
C ALA A 101 7.88 -17.05 -2.41
N ALA A 102 8.59 -17.14 -1.28
CA ALA A 102 9.36 -18.33 -0.94
C ALA A 102 8.45 -19.55 -0.70
N ASP A 103 7.36 -19.38 0.07
CA ASP A 103 6.41 -20.47 0.35
C ASP A 103 5.72 -21.00 -0.92
N LEU A 104 5.46 -20.11 -1.88
CA LEU A 104 4.86 -20.44 -3.16
C LEU A 104 5.87 -20.92 -4.21
N GLY A 105 7.16 -20.96 -3.90
CA GLY A 105 8.21 -21.34 -4.85
C GLY A 105 8.33 -20.39 -6.04
N MET A 106 8.00 -19.10 -5.84
CA MET A 106 8.10 -18.04 -6.86
C MET A 106 9.49 -17.39 -6.92
N GLU A 107 10.48 -17.98 -6.26
CA GLU A 107 11.85 -17.47 -6.22
C GLU A 107 12.47 -17.45 -7.63
N ARG A 108 13.01 -16.29 -8.04
CA ARG A 108 13.82 -16.12 -9.24
C ARG A 108 15.29 -16.02 -8.88
#